data_AF-A0A1Q3MG33-F1
#
_entry.id   AF-A0A1Q3MG33-F1
#
_cell.length_a   1.000
_cell.length_b   1.000
_cell.length_c   1.000
_cell.angle_alpha   90.00
_cell.angle_beta   90.00
_cell.angle_gamma   90.00
#
_symmetry.space_group_name_H-M   'P 1'
#
loop_
_entity.id
_entity.type
_entity.pdbx_description
1 polymer ?
#
loop_
_entity_poly.entity_id
_entity_poly.type
_entity_poly.pdbx_seq_one_letter_code
_entity_poly.pdbx_strand_id
1 'polypeptide(L)'
;MTNGQLANALRDLRDFLIIAGYEESHATRYTMIARHIEKLPESVEQMKREGRLDEIPGVGKLIKVYIKEFLDTGTCSKIKEWESEAPLTVLELVRIPGLGAKTARMLYANYGVYSLESLKLALEEGKLDSAPGIGPKTLSNMRDYVSAHGA
;
A
#
# COMPACT_ATOMS: atom_id res chain seq x y z
N MET A 1 -11.37 -1.90 14.77
CA MET A 1 -10.04 -1.75 14.13
C MET A 1 -9.13 -0.94 15.06
N THR A 2 -7.91 -1.41 15.35
CA THR A 2 -6.97 -0.69 16.22
C THR A 2 -6.26 0.46 15.48
N ASN A 3 -5.64 1.39 16.21
CA ASN A 3 -4.83 2.46 15.62
C ASN A 3 -3.74 1.92 14.68
N GLY A 4 -3.04 0.86 15.09
CA GLY A 4 -2.02 0.22 14.26
C GLY A 4 -2.59 -0.41 12.98
N GLN A 5 -3.76 -1.03 13.06
CA GLN A 5 -4.45 -1.56 11.88
C GLN A 5 -4.86 -0.45 10.91
N LEU A 6 -5.40 0.66 11.42
CA LEU A 6 -5.76 1.83 10.60
C LEU A 6 -4.53 2.48 9.96
N ALA A 7 -3.44 2.61 10.71
CA ALA A 7 -2.19 3.15 10.20
C ALA A 7 -1.63 2.28 9.06
N ASN A 8 -1.69 0.95 9.19
CA ASN A 8 -1.32 0.03 8.12
C ASN A 8 -2.25 0.15 6.91
N ALA A 9 -3.58 0.25 7.10
CA ALA A 9 -4.51 0.47 6.00
C ALA A 9 -4.23 1.77 5.23
N LEU A 10 -3.82 2.85 5.92
CA LEU A 10 -3.42 4.10 5.27
C LEU A 10 -2.08 3.98 4.53
N ARG A 11 -1.13 3.16 5.02
CA ARG A 11 0.09 2.85 4.29
C ARG A 11 -0.21 2.04 3.04
N ASP A 12 -1.08 1.04 3.14
CA ASP A 12 -1.53 0.24 2.01
C ASP A 12 -2.23 1.10 0.97
N LEU A 13 -3.08 2.05 1.39
CA LEU A 13 -3.67 3.04 0.49
C LEU A 13 -2.60 3.86 -0.25
N ARG A 14 -1.55 4.30 0.46
CA ARG A 14 -0.42 5.03 -0.17
C ARG A 14 0.27 4.16 -1.21
N ASP A 15 0.64 2.94 -0.85
CA ASP A 15 1.35 1.99 -1.70
C ASP A 15 0.51 1.68 -2.95
N PHE A 16 -0.76 1.31 -2.76
CA PHE A 16 -1.70 1.02 -3.83
C PHE A 16 -1.83 2.17 -4.82
N LEU A 17 -2.07 3.40 -4.32
CA LEU A 17 -2.23 4.56 -5.18
C LEU A 17 -0.96 4.83 -6.03
N ILE A 18 0.22 4.74 -5.44
CA ILE A 18 1.48 4.94 -6.18
C ILE A 18 1.60 3.89 -7.29
N ILE A 19 1.29 2.63 -7.02
CA ILE A 19 1.35 1.54 -7.99
C ILE A 19 0.32 1.73 -9.10
N ALA A 20 -0.89 2.13 -8.73
CA ALA A 20 -2.00 2.42 -9.64
C ALA A 20 -1.79 3.69 -10.47
N GLY A 21 -0.66 4.40 -10.31
CA GLY A 21 -0.29 5.52 -11.17
C GLY A 21 -0.44 6.90 -10.54
N TYR A 22 -1.05 7.00 -9.35
CA TYR A 22 -1.25 8.26 -8.63
C TYR A 22 0.08 8.96 -8.32
N GLU A 23 0.00 10.28 -8.17
CA GLU A 23 1.16 11.13 -7.90
C GLU A 23 1.71 10.87 -6.49
N GLU A 24 3.00 10.58 -6.41
CA GLU A 24 3.64 10.11 -5.18
C GLU A 24 3.64 11.18 -4.09
N SER A 25 3.98 12.43 -4.43
CA SER A 25 4.04 13.52 -3.44
C SER A 25 2.69 13.70 -2.73
N HIS A 26 1.59 13.53 -3.45
CA HIS A 26 0.24 13.57 -2.92
C HIS A 26 -0.11 12.34 -2.09
N ALA A 27 0.44 11.17 -2.41
CA ALA A 27 0.21 9.93 -1.65
C ALA A 27 0.91 9.96 -0.29
N THR A 28 2.08 10.59 -0.17
CA THR A 28 2.89 10.62 1.08
C THR A 28 2.12 11.10 2.31
N ARG A 29 1.09 11.94 2.13
CA ARG A 29 0.20 12.41 3.20
C ARG A 29 -0.39 11.25 4.03
N TYR A 30 -0.74 10.13 3.41
CA TYR A 30 -1.36 9.00 4.12
C TYR A 30 -0.38 8.35 5.09
N THR A 31 0.91 8.29 4.74
CA THR A 31 1.96 7.82 5.66
C THR A 31 2.19 8.79 6.80
N MET A 32 2.09 10.10 6.57
CA MET A 32 2.18 11.09 7.64
C MET A 32 1.02 10.95 8.63
N ILE A 33 -0.21 10.81 8.13
CA ILE A 33 -1.40 10.59 8.96
C ILE A 33 -1.28 9.26 9.74
N ALA A 34 -0.84 8.18 9.08
CA ALA A 34 -0.60 6.89 9.72
C ALA A 34 0.37 6.99 10.91
N ARG A 35 1.47 7.74 10.74
CA ARG A 35 2.44 8.00 11.82
C ARG A 35 1.85 8.78 12.98
N HIS A 36 0.94 9.73 12.71
CA HIS A 36 0.24 10.43 13.78
C HIS A 36 -0.70 9.48 14.52
N ILE A 37 -1.47 8.67 13.80
CA ILE A 37 -2.41 7.71 14.36
C ILE A 37 -1.74 6.69 15.27
N GLU A 38 -0.59 6.13 14.88
CA GLU A 38 0.13 5.17 15.72
C GLU A 38 0.61 5.73 17.05
N LYS A 39 0.90 7.03 17.08
CA LYS A 39 1.39 7.73 18.27
C LYS A 39 0.27 8.23 19.16
N LEU A 40 -0.99 8.11 18.73
CA LEU A 40 -2.12 8.53 19.55
C LEU A 40 -2.25 7.61 20.76
N PRO A 41 -2.29 8.18 21.99
CA PRO A 41 -2.58 7.40 23.18
C PRO A 41 -4.06 6.99 23.25
N GLU A 42 -4.93 7.75 22.58
CA GLU A 42 -6.37 7.50 22.48
C GLU A 42 -6.72 6.66 21.24
N SER A 43 -7.78 5.86 21.33
CA SER A 43 -8.31 5.11 20.19
C SER A 43 -8.93 6.03 19.13
N VAL A 44 -8.58 5.84 17.86
CA VAL A 44 -9.20 6.60 16.76
C VAL A 44 -10.70 6.29 16.63
N GLU A 45 -11.16 5.10 17.04
CA GLU A 45 -12.60 4.80 17.09
C GLU A 45 -13.33 5.68 18.11
N GLN A 46 -12.69 5.99 19.24
CA GLN A 46 -13.26 6.90 20.22
C GLN A 46 -13.31 8.33 19.68
N MET A 47 -12.20 8.83 19.12
CA MET A 47 -12.16 10.14 18.47
C MET A 47 -13.21 10.26 17.35
N LYS A 48 -13.48 9.17 16.61
CA LYS A 48 -14.56 9.11 15.61
C LYS A 48 -15.94 9.32 16.24
N ARG A 49 -16.26 8.62 17.33
CA ARG A 49 -17.55 8.73 18.03
C ARG A 49 -17.78 10.14 18.58
N GLU A 50 -16.71 10.77 19.06
CA GLU A 50 -16.73 12.12 19.61
C GLU A 50 -16.66 13.22 18.54
N GLY A 51 -16.50 12.86 17.26
CA GLY A 51 -16.42 13.82 16.16
C GLY A 51 -15.07 14.54 16.02
N ARG A 52 -14.05 14.13 16.79
CA ARG A 52 -12.75 14.79 16.99
C ARG A 52 -11.64 14.36 16.03
N LEU A 53 -11.97 13.64 14.95
CA LEU A 53 -10.96 13.13 14.01
C LEU A 53 -10.10 14.23 13.35
N ASP A 54 -10.60 15.47 13.25
CA ASP A 54 -9.86 16.63 12.74
C ASP A 54 -8.78 17.15 13.69
N GLU A 55 -8.76 16.71 14.95
CA GLU A 55 -7.66 17.01 15.87
C GLU A 55 -6.37 16.27 15.48
N ILE A 56 -6.47 15.21 14.66
CA ILE A 56 -5.32 14.46 14.17
C ILE A 56 -4.61 15.30 13.08
N PRO A 57 -3.31 15.62 13.23
CA PRO A 57 -2.59 16.42 12.25
C PRO A 57 -2.63 15.79 10.84
N GLY A 58 -2.96 16.63 9.84
CA GLY A 58 -3.11 16.19 8.45
C GLY A 58 -4.49 15.61 8.09
N VAL A 59 -5.39 15.44 9.07
CA VAL A 59 -6.77 14.96 8.81
C VAL A 59 -7.70 16.11 8.45
N GLY A 60 -7.78 16.40 7.15
CA GLY A 60 -8.79 17.30 6.59
C GLY A 60 -10.15 16.62 6.36
N LYS A 61 -11.12 17.35 5.81
CA LYS A 61 -12.49 16.86 5.52
C LYS A 61 -12.52 15.53 4.76
N LEU A 62 -11.73 15.42 3.69
CA LEU A 62 -11.71 14.23 2.85
C LEU A 62 -11.05 13.03 3.54
N ILE A 63 -9.93 13.26 4.24
CA ILE A 63 -9.24 12.21 5.00
C ILE A 63 -10.12 11.68 6.14
N LYS A 64 -10.88 12.56 6.78
CA LYS A 64 -11.86 12.18 7.81
C LYS A 64 -12.89 11.18 7.26
N VAL A 65 -13.34 11.36 6.02
CA VAL A 65 -14.25 10.41 5.35
C VAL A 65 -13.55 9.06 5.19
N TYR A 66 -12.34 9.03 4.63
CA TYR A 66 -11.61 7.78 4.42
C TYR A 66 -11.31 7.03 5.71
N ILE A 67 -10.92 7.74 6.78
CA ILE A 67 -10.71 7.12 8.10
C ILE A 67 -12.00 6.49 8.61
N LYS A 68 -13.15 7.18 8.49
CA LYS A 68 -14.44 6.61 8.89
C LYS A 68 -14.77 5.35 8.10
N GLU A 69 -14.59 5.39 6.78
CA GLU A 69 -14.82 4.25 5.89
C GLU A 69 -13.93 3.05 6.24
N PHE A 70 -12.64 3.28 6.52
CA PHE A 70 -11.73 2.22 6.95
C PHE A 70 -12.19 1.59 8.26
N LEU A 71 -12.61 2.40 9.24
CA LEU A 71 -13.11 1.91 10.52
C LEU A 71 -14.42 1.14 10.38
N ASP A 72 -15.29 1.51 9.43
CA ASP A 72 -16.60 0.88 9.24
C ASP A 72 -16.55 -0.36 8.34
N THR A 73 -15.72 -0.34 7.30
CA THR A 73 -15.79 -1.32 6.20
C THR A 73 -14.47 -2.02 5.90
N GLY A 74 -13.35 -1.55 6.48
CA GLY A 74 -12.01 -2.05 6.18
C GLY A 74 -11.42 -1.55 4.86
N THR A 75 -12.16 -0.77 4.06
CA THR A 75 -11.69 -0.13 2.82
C THR A 75 -12.15 1.32 2.77
N CYS A 76 -11.79 2.07 1.72
CA CYS A 76 -12.27 3.43 1.51
C CYS A 76 -12.63 3.68 0.05
N SER A 77 -13.44 4.72 -0.17
CA SER A 77 -13.87 5.18 -1.50
C SER A 77 -12.69 5.47 -2.42
N LYS A 78 -11.54 5.93 -1.87
CA LYS A 78 -10.35 6.21 -2.68
C LYS A 78 -9.72 4.96 -3.29
N ILE A 79 -9.80 3.82 -2.61
CA ILE A 79 -9.36 2.53 -3.19
C ILE A 79 -10.26 2.19 -4.37
N LYS A 80 -11.58 2.22 -4.16
CA LYS A 80 -12.58 1.90 -5.19
C LYS A 80 -12.46 2.76 -6.45
N GLU A 81 -12.12 4.04 -6.29
CA GLU A 81 -11.89 4.96 -7.42
C GLU A 81 -10.70 4.54 -8.30
N TRP A 82 -9.72 3.84 -7.74
CA TRP A 82 -8.46 3.46 -8.42
C TRP A 82 -8.35 1.97 -8.73
N GLU A 83 -9.36 1.16 -8.37
CA GLU A 83 -9.41 -0.28 -8.67
C GLU A 83 -9.46 -0.57 -10.19
N SER A 84 -9.88 0.38 -11.02
CA SER A 84 -9.81 0.25 -12.49
C SER A 84 -8.39 0.35 -13.04
N GLU A 85 -7.50 1.02 -12.31
CA GLU A 85 -6.12 1.30 -12.75
C GLU A 85 -5.13 0.21 -12.32
N ALA A 86 -5.39 -0.46 -11.21
CA ALA A 86 -4.61 -1.62 -10.76
C ALA A 86 -5.44 -2.53 -9.85
N PRO A 87 -5.26 -3.86 -9.91
CA PRO A 87 -5.88 -4.78 -8.97
C PRO A 87 -5.23 -4.65 -7.59
N LEU A 88 -5.98 -4.94 -6.51
CA LEU A 88 -5.44 -4.85 -5.14
C LEU A 88 -4.31 -5.85 -4.84
N THR A 89 -4.20 -6.92 -5.63
CA THR A 89 -3.14 -7.92 -5.53
C THR A 89 -1.74 -7.31 -5.70
N VAL A 90 -1.60 -6.14 -6.32
CA VAL A 90 -0.31 -5.45 -6.42
C VAL A 90 0.29 -5.10 -5.06
N LEU A 91 -0.53 -5.01 -4.01
CA LEU A 91 -0.07 -4.78 -2.65
C LEU A 91 0.76 -5.94 -2.08
N GLU A 92 0.62 -7.14 -2.62
CA GLU A 92 1.46 -8.29 -2.25
C GLU A 92 2.94 -8.00 -2.56
N LEU A 93 3.21 -7.26 -3.64
CA LEU A 93 4.56 -6.94 -4.08
C LEU A 93 5.30 -6.06 -3.07
N VAL A 94 4.61 -5.12 -2.41
CA VAL A 94 5.23 -4.25 -1.39
C VAL A 94 5.43 -4.93 -0.04
N ARG A 95 4.92 -6.17 0.13
CA ARG A 95 5.23 -7.01 1.29
C ARG A 95 6.58 -7.70 1.16
N ILE A 96 7.13 -7.78 -0.05
CA ILE A 96 8.43 -8.39 -0.31
C ILE A 96 9.53 -7.48 0.27
N PRO A 97 10.40 -8.00 1.15
CA PRO A 97 11.48 -7.21 1.73
C PRO A 97 12.35 -6.55 0.66
N GLY A 98 12.45 -5.22 0.73
CA GLY A 98 13.23 -4.42 -0.21
C GLY A 98 12.47 -3.95 -1.46
N LEU A 99 11.19 -4.30 -1.61
CA LEU A 99 10.32 -3.75 -2.66
C LEU A 99 9.44 -2.65 -2.07
N GLY A 100 9.71 -1.41 -2.44
CA GLY A 100 8.80 -0.29 -2.18
C GLY A 100 7.81 -0.10 -3.32
N ALA A 101 6.79 0.76 -3.12
CA ALA A 101 5.78 1.05 -4.14
C ALA A 101 6.32 1.51 -5.49
N LYS A 102 7.48 2.19 -5.54
CA LYS A 102 8.12 2.58 -6.81
C LYS A 102 8.52 1.38 -7.64
N THR A 103 9.19 0.42 -7.00
CA THR A 103 9.59 -0.82 -7.65
C THR A 103 8.38 -1.64 -8.03
N ALA A 104 7.37 -1.74 -7.15
CA ALA A 104 6.12 -2.42 -7.46
C ALA A 104 5.36 -1.75 -8.63
N ARG A 105 5.33 -0.42 -8.70
CA ARG A 105 4.77 0.33 -9.85
C ARG A 105 5.50 -0.02 -11.14
N MET A 106 6.83 -0.02 -11.13
CA MET A 106 7.62 -0.38 -12.31
C MET A 106 7.37 -1.83 -12.74
N LEU A 107 7.32 -2.76 -11.78
CA LEU A 107 6.99 -4.17 -12.04
C LEU A 107 5.61 -4.32 -12.68
N TYR A 108 4.61 -3.61 -12.15
CA TYR A 108 3.26 -3.60 -12.70
C TYR A 108 3.21 -2.99 -14.10
N ALA A 109 3.68 -1.75 -14.24
CA ALA A 109 3.54 -0.98 -15.47
C ALA A 109 4.41 -1.50 -16.64
N ASN A 110 5.63 -1.98 -16.36
CA ASN A 110 6.59 -2.34 -17.41
C ASN A 110 6.68 -3.85 -17.64
N TYR A 111 6.41 -4.66 -16.62
CA TYR A 111 6.58 -6.11 -16.67
C TYR A 111 5.25 -6.87 -16.51
N GLY A 112 4.14 -6.18 -16.30
CA GLY A 112 2.82 -6.79 -16.14
C GLY A 112 2.70 -7.64 -14.88
N VAL A 113 3.51 -7.37 -13.86
CA VAL A 113 3.50 -8.11 -12.60
C VAL A 113 2.49 -7.47 -11.65
N TYR A 114 1.37 -8.15 -11.41
CA TYR A 114 0.26 -7.66 -10.59
C TYR A 114 -0.08 -8.53 -9.38
N SER A 115 0.62 -9.64 -9.18
CA SER A 115 0.42 -10.61 -8.09
C SER A 115 1.68 -11.45 -7.86
N LEU A 116 1.73 -12.23 -6.77
CA LEU A 116 2.83 -13.19 -6.57
C LEU A 116 2.93 -14.24 -7.68
N GLU A 117 1.80 -14.67 -8.27
CA GLU A 117 1.79 -15.62 -9.39
C GLU A 117 2.44 -15.03 -10.64
N SER A 118 2.05 -13.81 -11.04
CA SER A 118 2.66 -13.12 -12.18
C SER A 118 4.14 -12.80 -11.93
N LEU A 119 4.52 -12.54 -10.67
CA LEU A 119 5.92 -12.36 -10.28
C LEU A 119 6.73 -13.65 -10.46
N LYS A 120 6.18 -14.79 -10.04
CA LYS A 120 6.81 -16.12 -10.21
C LYS A 120 7.12 -16.37 -11.69
N LEU A 121 6.12 -16.18 -12.56
CA LEU A 121 6.29 -16.33 -14.00
C LEU A 121 7.37 -15.39 -14.56
N ALA A 122 7.34 -14.11 -14.18
CA ALA A 122 8.33 -13.14 -14.64
C ALA A 122 9.76 -13.48 -14.17
N LEU A 123 9.92 -14.08 -12.99
CA LEU A 123 11.21 -14.56 -12.48
C LEU A 123 11.69 -15.81 -13.22
N GLU A 124 10.81 -16.76 -13.50
CA GLU A 124 11.11 -18.00 -14.24
C GLU A 124 11.49 -17.72 -15.69
N GLU A 125 10.84 -16.75 -16.33
CA GLU A 125 11.14 -16.31 -17.69
C GLU A 125 12.39 -15.41 -17.77
N GLY A 126 13.02 -15.08 -16.64
CA GLY A 126 14.19 -14.19 -16.60
C GLY A 126 13.89 -12.73 -16.97
N LYS A 127 12.62 -12.33 -17.07
CA LYS A 127 12.20 -10.97 -17.47
C LYS A 127 12.71 -9.87 -16.53
N LEU A 128 12.99 -10.23 -15.27
CA LEU A 128 13.39 -9.30 -14.22
C LEU A 128 14.90 -9.20 -13.99
N ASP A 129 15.72 -10.03 -14.65
CA ASP A 129 17.18 -10.05 -14.41
C ASP A 129 17.87 -8.77 -14.90
N SER A 130 17.32 -8.10 -15.91
CA SER A 130 17.81 -6.81 -16.43
C SER A 130 16.97 -5.60 -15.99
N ALA A 131 16.07 -5.77 -15.03
CA ALA A 131 15.14 -4.72 -14.65
C ALA A 131 15.85 -3.58 -13.89
N PRO A 132 15.64 -2.31 -14.29
CA PRO A 132 16.31 -1.18 -13.67
C PRO A 132 15.90 -1.04 -12.20
N GLY A 133 16.88 -0.81 -11.32
CA GLY A 133 16.63 -0.68 -9.88
C GLY A 133 16.38 -2.02 -9.15
N ILE A 134 16.47 -3.15 -9.85
CA ILE A 134 16.44 -4.48 -9.25
C ILE A 134 17.86 -5.02 -9.20
N GLY A 135 18.43 -5.06 -7.99
CA GLY A 135 19.75 -5.66 -7.75
C GLY A 135 19.66 -7.16 -7.44
N PRO A 136 20.81 -7.88 -7.41
CA PRO A 136 20.86 -9.31 -7.11
C PRO A 136 20.21 -9.68 -5.78
N LYS A 137 20.38 -8.83 -4.75
CA LYS A 137 19.75 -9.03 -3.43
C LYS A 137 18.23 -8.91 -3.49
N THR A 138 17.72 -7.94 -4.24
CA THR A 138 16.28 -7.76 -4.43
C THR A 138 15.67 -8.94 -5.17
N LEU A 139 16.34 -9.44 -6.23
CA LEU A 139 15.91 -10.66 -6.94
C LEU A 139 15.89 -11.89 -6.02
N SER A 140 16.92 -12.07 -5.19
CA SER A 140 16.93 -13.15 -4.19
C SER A 140 15.73 -13.05 -3.27
N ASN A 141 15.48 -11.86 -2.69
CA ASN A 141 14.34 -11.65 -1.81
C ASN A 141 13.00 -11.93 -2.52
N MET A 142 12.85 -11.57 -3.79
CA MET A 142 11.65 -11.90 -4.58
C MET A 142 11.49 -13.41 -4.73
N ARG A 143 12.55 -14.13 -5.13
CA ARG A 143 12.52 -15.60 -5.30
C ARG A 143 12.22 -16.31 -3.98
N ASP A 144 12.87 -15.90 -2.89
CA ASP A 144 12.66 -16.46 -1.56
C ASP A 144 11.22 -16.21 -1.07
N TYR A 145 10.71 -14.99 -1.27
CA TYR A 145 9.36 -14.64 -0.87
C TYR A 145 8.30 -15.40 -1.66
N VAL A 146 8.44 -15.48 -2.98
CA VAL A 146 7.54 -16.25 -3.86
C VAL A 146 7.60 -17.74 -3.52
N SER A 147 8.77 -18.29 -3.19
CA SER A 147 8.87 -19.71 -2.81
C SER A 147 8.18 -20.01 -1.46
N ALA A 148 8.14 -19.03 -0.56
CA ALA A 148 7.52 -19.18 0.76
C ALA A 148 6.02 -18.86 0.79
N HIS A 149 5.52 -18.03 -0.14
CA HIS A 149 4.14 -17.50 -0.10
C HIS A 149 3.37 -17.65 -1.42
N GLY A 150 4.04 -17.98 -2.52
CA GLY A 150 3.42 -18.26 -3.81
C GLY A 150 2.96 -19.71 -3.86
N ALA A 151 1.70 -19.93 -4.25
CA ALA A 151 1.15 -21.26 -4.50
C ALA A 151 1.83 -21.95 -5.71
#